data_AF-A0A6N9VPK5-F1
#
_entry.id   AF-A0A6N9VPK5-F1
#
_cell.length_a   1.000
_cell.length_b   1.000
_cell.length_c   1.000
_cell.angle_alpha   90.00
_cell.angle_beta   90.00
_cell.angle_gamma   90.00
#
_symmetry.space_group_name_H-M   'P 1'
#
loop_
_entity.id
_entity.type
_entity.pdbx_description
1 polymer ?
#
loop_
_entity_poly.entity_id
_entity_poly.type
_entity_poly.pdbx_seq_one_letter_code
_entity_poly.pdbx_strand_id
1 'polypeptide(L)' 'MRPLIRPARPSDGAALARIDFATWSPLHAVTERPAAPADPFFTGHREPGEHLVAEDGAELLGYA' A
#
# COMPACT_ATOMS: atom_id res chain seq x y z
N MET A 1 4.95 14.14 13.43
CA MET A 1 6.42 14.09 13.69
C MET A 1 7.09 14.40 12.35
N ARG A 2 8.32 13.96 12.05
CA ARG A 2 8.80 13.94 10.66
C ARG A 2 8.48 12.56 10.06
N PRO A 3 8.03 12.47 8.80
CA PRO A 3 7.73 11.18 8.19
C PRO A 3 8.97 10.27 8.18
N LEU A 4 8.77 8.99 8.52
CA LEU A 4 9.80 7.96 8.46
C LEU A 4 9.59 7.09 7.23
N ILE A 5 10.67 6.79 6.50
CA ILE A 5 10.68 5.78 5.45
C ILE A 5 11.27 4.49 6.01
N ARG A 6 10.57 3.37 5.85
CA ARG A 6 11.03 2.05 6.30
C ARG A 6 10.53 0.93 5.39
N PRO A 7 11.14 -0.27 5.43
CA PRO A 7 10.54 -1.45 4.82
C PRO A 7 9.14 -1.72 5.40
N ALA A 8 8.25 -2.24 4.55
CA ALA A 8 6.91 -2.63 4.98
C ALA A 8 6.96 -3.87 5.89
N ARG A 9 5.99 -3.94 6.79
CA ARG A 9 5.77 -5.07 7.70
C ARG A 9 4.51 -5.82 7.25
N PRO A 10 4.36 -7.13 7.56
CA PRO A 10 3.15 -7.88 7.24
C PRO A 10 1.85 -7.20 7.73
N SER A 11 1.91 -6.49 8.87
CA SER A 11 0.78 -5.74 9.44
C SER A 11 0.33 -4.53 8.61
N ASP A 12 1.18 -4.00 7.73
CA ASP A 12 0.89 -2.81 6.93
C ASP A 12 -0.11 -3.09 5.79
N GLY A 13 -0.26 -4.36 5.40
CA GLY A 13 -0.95 -4.77 4.17
C GLY A 13 -2.40 -4.27 4.06
N ALA A 14 -3.14 -4.24 5.17
CA ALA A 14 -4.52 -3.76 5.16
C ALA A 14 -4.62 -2.24 4.93
N ALA A 15 -3.66 -1.47 5.45
CA ALA A 15 -3.61 -0.03 5.20
C ALA A 15 -3.16 0.25 3.77
N LEU A 16 -2.16 -0.48 3.28
CA LEU A 16 -1.68 -0.36 1.89
C LEU A 16 -2.75 -0.73 0.87
N ALA A 17 -3.53 -1.79 1.09
CA ALA A 17 -4.65 -2.16 0.22
C ALA A 17 -5.70 -1.04 0.11
N ARG A 18 -5.95 -0.31 1.21
CA ARG A 18 -6.86 0.85 1.20
C ARG A 18 -6.28 2.02 0.42
N ILE A 19 -4.99 2.30 0.57
CA ILE A 19 -4.31 3.36 -0.19
C ILE A 19 -4.33 3.03 -1.68
N ASP A 20 -3.98 1.80 -2.07
CA ASP A 20 -3.98 1.32 -3.46
C ASP A 20 -5.40 1.44 -4.07
N PHE A 21 -6.43 0.95 -3.37
CA PHE A 21 -7.83 1.07 -3.79
C PHE A 21 -8.28 2.53 -3.93
N ALA A 22 -7.93 3.41 -2.99
CA ALA A 22 -8.36 4.79 -2.96
C ALA A 22 -7.66 5.68 -4.00
N THR A 23 -6.42 5.32 -4.37
CA THR A 23 -5.59 6.07 -5.33
C THR A 23 -5.70 5.55 -6.76
N TRP A 24 -6.29 4.37 -6.97
CA TRP A 24 -6.55 3.84 -8.31
C TRP A 24 -7.38 4.81 -9.15
N SER A 25 -6.94 5.03 -10.39
CA SER A 25 -7.59 5.88 -11.37
C SER A 25 -7.19 5.46 -12.78
N PRO A 26 -8.10 5.51 -13.77
CA PRO A 26 -7.76 5.22 -15.17
C PRO A 26 -6.73 6.19 -15.76
N LEU A 27 -6.43 7.31 -15.06
CA LEU A 27 -5.39 8.25 -15.47
C LEU A 27 -3.97 7.70 -15.25
N HIS A 28 -3.76 6.87 -14.22
CA HIS A 28 -2.42 6.42 -13.81
C HIS A 28 -2.30 4.89 -13.70
N ALA A 29 -3.43 4.17 -13.71
CA ALA A 29 -3.46 2.72 -13.66
C ALA A 29 -4.07 2.16 -14.95
N VAL A 30 -3.32 1.28 -15.61
CA VAL A 30 -3.76 0.55 -16.81
C VAL A 30 -4.39 -0.80 -16.49
N THR A 31 -4.40 -1.19 -15.22
CA THR A 31 -5.03 -2.42 -14.73
C THR A 31 -6.52 -2.20 -14.47
N GLU A 32 -7.28 -3.30 -14.40
CA GLU A 32 -8.67 -3.24 -13.96
C GLU A 32 -8.82 -2.58 -12.58
N ARG A 33 -9.98 -1.97 -12.35
CA ARG A 33 -10.28 -1.37 -11.06
C ARG A 33 -10.38 -2.46 -9.99
N PRO A 34 -9.68 -2.34 -8.86
CA PRO A 34 -9.85 -3.25 -7.73
C PRO A 34 -11.32 -3.32 -7.29
N ALA A 35 -11.83 -4.53 -7.08
CA ALA A 35 -13.16 -4.74 -6.51
C ALA A 35 -13.15 -4.48 -5.00
N ALA A 36 -14.33 -4.22 -4.42
CA ALA A 36 -14.48 -4.15 -2.96
C ALA A 36 -15.00 -5.51 -2.43
N PRO A 37 -14.42 -6.07 -1.34
CA PRO A 37 -13.26 -5.55 -0.60
C PRO A 37 -11.96 -5.69 -1.41
N ALA A 38 -11.03 -4.75 -1.23
CA ALA A 38 -9.74 -4.79 -1.89
C ALA A 38 -8.99 -6.08 -1.54
N ASP A 39 -8.33 -6.66 -2.54
CA ASP A 39 -7.47 -7.82 -2.35
C ASP A 39 -6.32 -7.52 -1.36
N PRO A 40 -5.75 -8.55 -0.71
CA PRO A 40 -4.57 -8.37 0.10
C PRO A 40 -3.45 -7.69 -0.69
N PHE A 41 -2.87 -6.64 -0.12
CA PHE A 41 -1.78 -5.91 -0.79
C PHE A 41 -0.56 -6.79 -1.01
N PHE A 42 -0.20 -7.63 -0.04
CA PHE A 42 0.89 -8.60 -0.18
C PHE A 42 0.37 -9.93 -0.72
N THR A 43 1.10 -10.48 -1.68
CA THR A 43 0.82 -11.77 -2.32
C THR A 43 2.12 -12.56 -2.41
N GLY A 44 2.09 -13.82 -2.84
CA GLY A 44 3.34 -14.61 -3.01
C GLY A 44 4.34 -14.05 -4.03
N HIS A 45 3.95 -13.01 -4.79
CA HIS A 45 4.83 -12.26 -5.70
C HIS A 45 5.13 -10.84 -5.21
N ARG A 46 4.62 -10.46 -4.03
CA ARG A 46 4.70 -9.12 -3.48
C ARG A 46 4.92 -9.23 -1.98
N GLU A 47 6.18 -9.44 -1.59
CA GLU A 47 6.55 -9.65 -0.20
C GLU A 47 6.71 -8.31 0.55
N PRO A 48 6.41 -8.24 1.86
CA PRO A 48 6.46 -6.98 2.61
C PRO A 48 7.81 -6.27 2.54
N GLY A 49 8.91 -7.03 2.64
CA GLY A 49 10.27 -6.47 2.64
C GLY A 49 10.69 -5.82 1.31
N GLU A 50 9.95 -6.04 0.23
CA GLU A 50 10.23 -5.48 -1.10
C GLU A 50 9.66 -4.07 -1.28
N HIS A 51 8.87 -3.60 -0.33
CA HIS A 51 8.16 -2.32 -0.40
C HIS A 51 8.71 -1.35 0.65
N LEU A 52 8.82 -0.09 0.27
CA LEU A 52 9.06 0.98 1.23
C LEU A 52 7.74 1.66 1.57
N VAL A 53 7.55 2.00 2.85
CA VAL A 53 6.39 2.75 3.32
C VAL A 53 6.84 4.07 3.94
N ALA A 54 6.03 5.10 3.73
CA ALA A 54 6.10 6.35 4.46
C ALA A 54 5.08 6.33 5.60
N GLU A 55 5.51 6.62 6.82
CA GLU A 55 4.64 6.70 8.00
C GLU A 55 4.84 7.99 8.79
N ASP A 56 3.75 8.52 9.39
CA ASP A 56 3.82 9.50 10.48
C ASP A 56 3.09 8.93 11.70
N GLY A 57 3.87 8.52 12.70
CA GLY A 57 3.34 7.81 13.87
C GLY A 57 2.82 6.41 13.51
N ALA A 58 1.51 6.23 13.54
CA ALA A 58 0.84 4.96 13.22
C ALA A 58 0.10 4.98 11.87
N GLU A 59 0.11 6.11 11.17
CA GLU A 59 -0.58 6.27 9.89
C GLU A 59 0.40 6.09 8.73
N LEU A 60 0.04 5.22 7.79
CA LEU A 60 0.77 5.08 6.52
C LEU A 60 0.28 6.14 5.54
N LEU A 61 1.22 6.87 4.97
CA LEU A 61 0.97 7.97 4.05
C LEU A 61 1.15 7.55 2.58
N GLY A 62 1.89 6.48 2.32
CA GLY A 62 2.17 5.99 0.97
C GLY A 62 3.19 4.86 0.94
N TYR A 63 3.43 4.33 -0.26
CA TYR A 63 4.37 3.25 -0.51
C TYR A 63 5.08 3.42 -1.85
N ALA A 64 6.18 2.69 -2.04
CA ALA A 64 6.94 2.56 -3.28
C ALA A 64 7.40 1.10 -3.46
#